data_AF-A0A352DA28-F1
#
_entry.id   AF-A0A352DA28-F1
#
_cell.length_a   1.000
_cell.length_b   1.000
_cell.length_c   1.000
_cell.angle_alpha   90.00
_cell.angle_beta   90.00
_cell.angle_gamma   90.00
#
_symmetry.space_group_name_H-M   'P 1'
#
loop_
_entity.id
_entity.type
_entity.pdbx_description
1 polymer ?
#
loop_
_entity_poly.entity_id
_entity_poly.type
_entity_poly.pdbx_seq_one_letter_code
_entity_poly.pdbx_strand_id
1 'polypeptide(L)' 'MGFGIPVGLWFRGELKAYWAGTCLSEKSLGRGYFKPEELFRLWDEHQNGRKDHGYKLWALLMLELWHRQYADGFKL' A
#
# COMPACT_ATOMS: atom_id res chain seq x y z
N MET A 1 24.54 -11.57 -4.10
CA MET A 1 23.32 -11.33 -3.29
C MET A 1 23.24 -9.84 -3.03
N GLY A 2 22.21 -9.17 -3.54
CA GLY A 2 22.06 -7.71 -3.39
C GLY A 2 21.41 -7.34 -2.07
N PHE A 3 21.66 -6.12 -1.59
CA PHE A 3 20.96 -5.54 -0.45
C PHE A 3 19.49 -5.33 -0.82
N GLY A 4 18.62 -6.20 -0.33
CA GLY A 4 17.17 -6.01 -0.46
C GLY A 4 16.76 -4.73 0.26
N ILE A 5 16.04 -3.87 -0.44
CA ILE A 5 15.47 -2.65 0.16
C ILE A 5 14.51 -3.09 1.27
N PRO A 6 14.66 -2.59 2.52
CA PRO A 6 13.89 -3.06 3.66
C PRO A 6 12.49 -2.44 3.72
N VAL A 7 11.73 -2.55 2.62
CA VAL A 7 10.40 -1.93 2.46
C VAL A 7 9.43 -2.32 3.58
N GLY A 8 9.50 -3.55 4.08
CA GLY A 8 8.68 -3.99 5.20
C GLY A 8 8.99 -3.26 6.51
N LEU A 9 10.26 -2.91 6.77
CA LEU A 9 10.62 -2.09 7.93
C LEU A 9 10.13 -0.65 7.75
N TRP A 10 10.30 -0.09 6.56
CA TRP A 10 9.85 1.27 6.25
C TRP A 10 8.35 1.44 6.40
N PHE A 11 7.54 0.49 5.91
CA PHE A 11 6.09 0.56 6.02
C PHE A 11 5.56 0.31 7.43
N ARG A 12 6.34 -0.30 8.33
CA ARG A 12 6.02 -0.35 9.77
C ARG A 12 6.46 0.90 10.54
N GLY A 13 7.44 1.62 10.00
CA GLY A 13 8.05 2.80 10.63
C GLY A 13 7.84 4.08 9.80
N GLU A 14 8.92 4.59 9.24
CA GLU A 14 9.00 5.95 8.65
C GLU A 14 8.00 6.22 7.52
N LEU A 15 7.65 5.21 6.72
CA LEU A 15 6.68 5.35 5.63
C LEU A 15 5.26 4.92 6.01
N LYS A 16 5.01 4.55 7.27
CA LYS A 16 3.70 4.03 7.72
C LYS A 16 2.56 5.00 7.40
N ALA A 17 2.70 6.25 7.84
CA ALA A 17 1.68 7.28 7.66
C ALA A 17 1.48 7.63 6.18
N TYR A 18 2.58 7.72 5.42
CA TYR A 18 2.54 8.01 3.99
C TYR A 18 1.83 6.91 3.20
N TRP A 19 2.16 5.65 3.48
CA TRP A 19 1.52 4.52 2.83
C TRP A 19 0.01 4.49 3.15
N ALA A 20 -0.36 4.60 4.42
CA ALA A 20 -1.76 4.61 4.84
C ALA A 20 -2.54 5.77 4.20
N GLY A 21 -2.02 7.00 4.27
CA GLY A 21 -2.66 8.17 3.68
C GLY A 21 -2.73 8.13 2.14
N THR A 22 -1.92 7.30 1.50
CA THR A 22 -1.92 7.13 0.05
C THR A 22 -2.88 6.01 -0.37
N CYS A 23 -2.63 4.79 0.10
CA CYS A 23 -3.30 3.57 -0.35
C CYS A 23 -4.62 3.28 0.39
N LEU A 24 -4.86 3.86 1.57
CA LEU A 24 -6.13 3.74 2.31
C LEU A 24 -6.98 5.01 2.23
N SER A 25 -6.61 5.96 1.37
CA SER A 25 -7.43 7.14 1.11
C SER A 25 -8.75 6.74 0.44
N GLU A 26 -9.80 7.54 0.67
CA GLU A 26 -11.11 7.36 0.03
C GLU A 26 -10.98 7.27 -1.51
N LYS A 27 -10.11 8.10 -2.08
CA LYS A 27 -9.83 8.08 -3.52
C LYS A 27 -9.23 6.76 -4.00
N SER A 28 -8.23 6.23 -3.28
CA SER A 28 -7.57 4.98 -3.65
C SER A 28 -8.52 3.78 -3.50
N LEU A 29 -9.26 3.73 -2.40
CA LEU A 29 -10.28 2.71 -2.14
C LEU A 29 -11.44 2.80 -3.15
N GLY A 30 -11.81 4.00 -3.56
CA GLY A 30 -12.86 4.28 -4.56
C GLY A 30 -12.49 3.91 -6.00
N ARG A 31 -11.25 3.46 -6.28
CA ARG A 31 -10.86 3.01 -7.62
C ARG A 31 -11.47 1.65 -8.01
N GLY A 32 -11.92 0.85 -7.05
CA GLY A 32 -12.62 -0.42 -7.29
C GLY A 32 -11.72 -1.65 -7.53
N TYR A 33 -10.39 -1.51 -7.48
CA TYR A 33 -9.46 -2.63 -7.72
C TYR A 33 -9.47 -3.71 -6.64
N PHE A 34 -9.72 -3.32 -5.38
CA PHE A 34 -9.56 -4.19 -4.24
C PHE A 34 -10.73 -4.04 -3.28
N LYS A 35 -11.04 -5.13 -2.56
CA LYS A 35 -11.98 -5.10 -1.44
C LYS A 35 -11.32 -4.33 -0.28
N PRO A 36 -11.92 -3.23 0.22
CA PRO A 36 -11.32 -2.44 1.29
C PRO A 36 -10.98 -3.29 2.52
N GLU A 37 -11.84 -4.25 2.87
CA GLU A 37 -11.69 -5.09 4.06
C GLU A 37 -10.41 -5.94 3.99
N GLU A 38 -10.09 -6.47 2.80
CA GLU A 38 -8.87 -7.25 2.58
C GLU A 38 -7.62 -6.36 2.60
N LEU A 39 -7.73 -5.11 2.13
CA LEU A 39 -6.62 -4.16 2.19
C LEU A 39 -6.32 -3.76 3.64
N PHE A 40 -7.36 -3.49 4.44
CA PHE A 40 -7.23 -3.21 5.87
C PHE A 40 -6.66 -4.41 6.63
N ARG A 41 -7.11 -5.64 6.33
CA ARG A 41 -6.56 -6.86 6.94
C ARG A 41 -5.07 -7.05 6.60
N LEU A 42 -4.70 -6.89 5.33
CA LEU A 42 -3.31 -7.00 4.88
C LEU A 42 -2.43 -5.94 5.54
N TRP A 43 -2.93 -4.71 5.63
CA TRP A 43 -2.27 -3.62 6.34
C TRP A 43 -2.07 -3.94 7.82
N ASP A 44 -3.11 -4.35 8.53
CA ASP A 44 -3.06 -4.65 9.96
C ASP A 44 -2.16 -5.85 10.28
N GLU A 45 -2.20 -6.92 9.47
CA GLU A 45 -1.27 -8.05 9.60
C GLU A 45 0.19 -7.61 9.48
N HIS A 46 0.49 -6.67 8.58
CA HIS A 46 1.83 -6.13 8.42
C HIS A 46 2.23 -5.23 9.58
N GLN A 47 1.36 -4.32 9.99
CA GLN A 47 1.65 -3.37 11.07
C GLN A 47 1.90 -4.06 12.41
N ASN A 48 1.17 -5.14 12.69
CA ASN A 48 1.35 -5.91 13.92
C ASN A 48 2.45 -6.99 13.81
N GLY A 49 3.19 -7.05 12.71
CA GLY A 49 4.25 -8.04 12.50
C GLY A 49 3.76 -9.49 12.41
N ARG A 50 2.45 -9.73 12.24
CA ARG A 50 1.89 -11.08 12.10
C ARG A 50 2.34 -11.75 10.80
N LYS A 51 2.48 -10.95 9.73
CA LYS A 51 3.04 -11.39 8.43
C LYS A 51 3.79 -10.24 7.78
N ASP A 52 4.88 -10.54 7.08
CA ASP A 52 5.56 -9.54 6.26
C ASP A 52 4.91 -9.45 4.86
N HIS A 53 4.13 -8.39 4.65
CA HIS A 53 3.53 -8.03 3.35
C HIS A 53 4.28 -6.93 2.62
N GLY A 54 5.53 -6.62 2.99
CA GLY A 54 6.28 -5.44 2.49
C GLY A 54 6.31 -5.32 0.97
N TYR A 55 6.52 -6.42 0.24
CA TYR A 55 6.50 -6.40 -1.23
C TYR A 55 5.11 -6.15 -1.82
N LYS A 56 4.04 -6.66 -1.20
CA LYS A 56 2.66 -6.39 -1.64
C LYS A 56 2.32 -4.92 -1.40
N LEU A 57 2.67 -4.40 -0.22
CA LEU A 57 2.48 -2.99 0.12
C LEU A 57 3.26 -2.08 -0.83
N TRP A 58 4.47 -2.46 -1.22
CA TRP A 58 5.26 -1.74 -2.23
C TRP A 58 4.55 -1.70 -3.58
N ALA A 59 4.08 -2.85 -4.07
CA ALA A 59 3.34 -2.92 -5.34
C ALA A 59 2.07 -2.06 -5.32
N LEU A 60 1.31 -2.08 -4.22
CA LEU A 60 0.12 -1.25 -4.04
C LEU A 60 0.44 0.24 -4.03
N LEU A 61 1.54 0.64 -3.39
CA LEU A 61 1.99 2.03 -3.39
C LEU A 61 2.36 2.48 -4.80
N MET A 62 3.16 1.68 -5.53
CA MET A 62 3.55 2.01 -6.91
C MET A 62 2.34 2.12 -7.83
N LEU A 63 1.35 1.23 -7.68
CA LEU A 63 0.10 1.29 -8.43
C LEU A 63 -0.66 2.61 -8.16
N GLU A 64 -0.86 2.99 -6.89
CA GLU A 64 -1.56 4.22 -6.55
C GLU A 64 -0.80 5.47 -7.04
N LEU A 65 0.53 5.48 -6.95
CA LEU A 65 1.33 6.59 -7.46
C LEU A 65 1.25 6.71 -8.98
N TRP A 66 1.28 5.58 -9.70
CA TRP A 66 1.06 5.57 -11.15
C TRP A 66 -0.33 6.12 -11.50
N HIS A 67 -1.37 5.71 -10.76
CA HIS A 67 -2.71 6.25 -10.97
C HIS A 67 -2.75 7.76 -10.81
N ARG A 68 -2.21 8.29 -9.71
CA ARG A 68 -2.17 9.74 -9.47
C ARG A 68 -1.48 10.51 -10.59
N GLN A 69 -0.46 9.91 -11.19
CA GLN A 69 0.31 10.55 -12.26
C GLN A 69 -0.36 10.45 -13.63
N TYR A 70 -0.98 9.32 -13.97
CA TYR A 70 -1.37 9.01 -15.36
C TYR A 70 -2.86 8.69 -15.56
N ALA A 71 -3.59 8.32 -14.51
CA ALA A 71 -4.95 7.82 -14.61
C ALA A 71 -5.79 8.20 -13.37
N ASP A 72 -5.65 9.45 -12.92
CA ASP A 72 -6.10 9.83 -11.58
C ASP A 72 -7.62 9.79 -11.42
N GLY A 73 -8.35 10.07 -12.51
CA GLY A 73 -9.80 9.96 -12.59
C GLY A 73 -10.35 8.59 -12.99
N PHE A 74 -9.48 7.61 -13.29
CA PHE A 74 -9.92 6.27 -13.66
C PHE A 74 -10.41 5.49 -12.43
N LYS A 75 -11.57 4.84 -12.57
CA LYS A 75 -12.17 3.92 -11.61
C LYS A 75 -12.84 2.78 -12.38
N LEU A 76 -12.79 1.58 -11.82
CA LEU A 76 -13.50 0.40 -12.33
C LEU A 76 -15.01 0.47 -12.06
#